data_AF-A0A1S2WXM6-F1
#
_entry.id   AF-A0A1S2WXM6-F1
#
_cell.length_a   1.000
_cell.length_b   1.000
_cell.length_c   1.000
_cell.angle_alpha   90.00
_cell.angle_beta   90.00
_cell.angle_gamma   90.00
#
_symmetry.space_group_name_H-M   'P 1'
#
loop_
_entity.id
_entity.type
_entity.pdbx_description
1 polymer ?
#
loop_
_entity_poly.entity_id
_entity_poly.type
_entity_poly.pdbx_seq_one_letter_code
_entity_poly.pdbx_strand_id
1 'polypeptide(L)'
;MNITKFNDFINSIGYSLPNSFNYNIGLDELIRFADKNKKNNNKNLWLKNIDNNIFVFGDWVTGEKYTYIDNEKPKYELQDFSELKKQREVIEKRQIEEIKQKKDLATKLTDFYKSLPLANENHPYLVKKGINNHPLTRLYNDVLIIPCLVL
;
A
#
# COMPACT_ATOMS: atom_id res chain seq x y z
N MET A 1 -7.41 -21.49 -5.81
CA MET A 1 -8.39 -21.22 -4.75
C MET A 1 -9.63 -22.02 -5.07
N ASN A 2 -10.02 -22.94 -4.20
CA ASN A 2 -11.30 -23.61 -4.23
C ASN A 2 -12.39 -22.59 -3.85
N ILE A 3 -13.21 -22.21 -4.83
CA ILE A 3 -14.24 -21.16 -4.69
C ILE A 3 -15.27 -21.52 -3.63
N THR A 4 -15.75 -22.76 -3.61
CA THR A 4 -16.78 -23.20 -2.66
C THR A 4 -16.28 -23.10 -1.23
N LYS A 5 -15.10 -23.68 -0.94
CA LYS A 5 -14.51 -23.63 0.40
C LYS A 5 -14.15 -22.23 0.85
N PHE A 6 -13.69 -21.38 -0.08
CA PHE A 6 -13.41 -19.99 0.23
C PHE A 6 -14.70 -19.23 0.58
N ASN A 7 -15.79 -19.43 -0.16
CA ASN A 7 -17.08 -18.84 0.16
C ASN A 7 -17.59 -19.32 1.53
N ASP A 8 -17.46 -20.62 1.84
CA ASP A 8 -17.82 -21.17 3.15
C ASP A 8 -17.01 -20.54 4.28
N PHE A 9 -15.70 -20.38 4.08
CA PHE A 9 -14.82 -19.68 5.01
C PHE A 9 -15.29 -18.24 5.25
N ILE A 10 -15.52 -17.46 4.20
CA ILE A 10 -15.99 -16.07 4.31
C ILE A 10 -17.33 -15.99 5.05
N ASN A 11 -18.26 -16.90 4.75
CA ASN A 11 -19.55 -16.97 5.44
C ASN A 11 -19.38 -17.31 6.93
N SER A 12 -18.48 -18.24 7.27
CA SER A 12 -18.23 -18.65 8.66
C SER A 12 -17.67 -17.53 9.54
N ILE A 13 -16.96 -16.57 8.95
CA ILE A 13 -16.47 -15.37 9.63
C ILE A 13 -17.46 -14.19 9.55
N GLY A 14 -18.68 -14.43 9.05
CA GLY A 14 -19.79 -13.46 9.09
C GLY A 14 -19.83 -12.44 7.95
N TYR A 15 -19.04 -12.64 6.89
CA TYR A 15 -19.02 -11.76 5.72
C TYR A 15 -19.73 -12.40 4.52
N SER A 16 -20.05 -11.61 3.50
CA SER A 16 -20.61 -12.13 2.25
C SER A 16 -20.02 -11.42 1.04
N LEU A 17 -19.60 -12.22 0.05
CA LEU A 17 -19.01 -11.70 -1.18
C LEU A 17 -20.09 -11.13 -2.12
N PRO A 18 -19.77 -10.08 -2.88
CA PRO A 18 -20.66 -9.58 -3.92
C PRO A 18 -20.68 -10.55 -5.10
N ASN A 19 -21.78 -10.59 -5.85
CA ASN A 19 -21.91 -11.47 -7.03
C ASN A 19 -20.85 -11.17 -8.11
N SER A 20 -20.29 -9.97 -8.13
CA SER A 20 -19.23 -9.52 -9.04
C SER A 20 -17.81 -9.79 -8.52
N PHE A 21 -17.65 -10.61 -7.49
CA PHE A 21 -16.34 -10.89 -6.90
C PHE A 21 -15.42 -11.62 -7.90
N ASN A 22 -14.22 -11.09 -8.11
CA ASN A 22 -13.22 -11.72 -8.97
C ASN A 22 -12.36 -12.68 -8.16
N TYR A 23 -12.45 -13.98 -8.46
CA TYR A 23 -11.67 -15.03 -7.81
C TYR A 23 -10.26 -15.19 -8.41
N ASN A 24 -9.98 -14.58 -9.57
CA ASN A 24 -8.66 -14.61 -10.19
C ASN A 24 -7.77 -13.54 -9.56
N ILE A 25 -6.93 -13.97 -8.62
CA ILE A 25 -6.03 -13.11 -7.84
C ILE A 25 -4.62 -13.67 -7.99
N GLY A 26 -3.76 -12.93 -8.68
CA GLY A 26 -2.36 -13.28 -8.89
C GLY A 26 -1.56 -13.28 -7.59
N LEU A 27 -0.37 -13.86 -7.62
CA LEU A 27 0.54 -13.84 -6.47
C LEU A 27 0.90 -12.40 -6.08
N ASP A 28 0.85 -12.10 -4.78
CA ASP A 28 1.05 -10.76 -4.20
C ASP A 28 0.00 -9.71 -4.61
N GLU A 29 -1.01 -10.09 -5.38
CA GLU A 29 -2.11 -9.21 -5.76
C GLU A 29 -3.05 -8.98 -4.57
N LEU A 30 -3.46 -7.71 -4.40
CA LEU A 30 -4.47 -7.28 -3.45
C LEU A 30 -5.68 -6.78 -4.21
N ILE A 31 -6.84 -7.42 -3.97
CA ILE A 31 -8.12 -6.95 -4.49
C ILE A 31 -8.96 -6.35 -3.37
N ARG A 32 -9.80 -5.37 -3.72
CA ARG A 32 -10.74 -4.71 -2.81
C ARG A 32 -12.16 -4.84 -3.32
N PHE A 33 -13.09 -5.09 -2.40
CA PHE A 33 -14.50 -5.35 -2.73
C PHE A 33 -15.42 -4.90 -1.60
N ALA A 34 -16.71 -4.75 -1.92
CA ALA A 34 -17.73 -4.40 -0.95
C ALA A 34 -18.30 -5.65 -0.28
N ASP A 35 -18.73 -5.51 0.97
CA ASP A 35 -19.57 -6.51 1.60
C ASP A 35 -20.98 -6.43 1.00
N LYS A 36 -21.51 -7.55 0.53
CA LYS A 36 -22.87 -7.64 -0.02
C LYS A 36 -23.93 -7.16 0.98
N ASN A 37 -23.69 -7.35 2.28
CA ASN A 37 -24.64 -7.04 3.34
C ASN A 37 -24.57 -5.58 3.82
N LYS A 38 -23.56 -4.81 3.40
CA LYS A 38 -23.39 -3.40 3.81
C LYS A 38 -23.92 -2.46 2.72
N LYS A 39 -24.86 -1.58 3.11
CA LYS A 39 -25.61 -0.67 2.21
C LYS A 39 -24.75 0.31 1.37
N ASN A 40 -23.51 0.58 1.76
CA ASN A 40 -22.75 1.71 1.20
C ASN A 40 -21.80 1.37 0.05
N ASN A 41 -21.82 0.14 -0.49
CA ASN A 41 -20.91 -0.32 -1.56
C ASN A 41 -19.44 0.09 -1.33
N ASN A 42 -19.03 0.16 -0.06
CA ASN A 42 -17.71 0.64 0.32
C ASN A 42 -16.70 -0.51 0.12
N LYS A 43 -15.64 -0.27 -0.65
CA LYS A 43 -14.59 -1.26 -0.94
C LYS A 43 -13.64 -1.45 0.25
N ASN A 44 -14.19 -1.75 1.42
CA ASN A 44 -13.46 -1.84 2.68
C ASN A 44 -12.89 -3.23 2.93
N LEU A 45 -13.51 -4.26 2.33
CA LEU A 45 -12.99 -5.61 2.35
C LEU A 45 -11.84 -5.73 1.36
N TRP A 46 -10.85 -6.53 1.73
CA TRP A 46 -9.72 -6.84 0.89
C TRP A 46 -9.34 -8.31 1.01
N LEU A 47 -8.74 -8.82 -0.07
CA LEU A 47 -8.16 -10.15 -0.13
C LEU A 47 -6.80 -10.03 -0.80
N LYS A 48 -5.78 -10.57 -0.15
CA LYS A 48 -4.42 -10.62 -0.69
C LYS A 48 -3.98 -12.07 -0.87
N ASN A 49 -3.48 -12.41 -2.05
CA ASN A 49 -2.84 -13.69 -2.28
C ASN A 49 -1.37 -13.59 -1.83
N ILE A 50 -1.00 -14.36 -0.80
CA ILE A 50 0.35 -14.34 -0.23
C ILE A 50 1.21 -15.47 -0.80
N ASP A 51 0.59 -16.60 -1.14
CA ASP A 51 1.26 -17.76 -1.70
C ASP A 51 0.27 -18.59 -2.53
N ASN A 52 0.77 -19.57 -3.27
CA ASN A 52 0.00 -20.37 -4.22
C ASN A 52 -1.38 -20.86 -3.69
N ASN A 53 -1.44 -21.20 -2.40
CA ASN A 53 -2.64 -21.65 -1.71
C ASN A 53 -2.98 -20.85 -0.44
N ILE A 54 -2.32 -19.72 -0.18
CA ILE A 54 -2.51 -18.91 1.05
C ILE A 54 -3.07 -17.53 0.68
N PHE A 55 -4.21 -17.22 1.25
CA PHE A 55 -4.91 -15.96 1.05
C PHE A 55 -5.17 -15.29 2.41
N VAL A 56 -5.04 -13.97 2.48
CA VAL A 56 -5.36 -13.19 3.67
C VAL A 56 -6.52 -12.26 3.35
N PHE A 57 -7.62 -12.46 4.05
CA PHE A 57 -8.82 -11.63 3.99
C PHE A 57 -8.81 -10.62 5.14
N GLY A 58 -9.36 -9.42 4.93
CA GLY A 58 -9.59 -8.48 6.02
C GLY A 58 -10.57 -7.35 5.71
N ASP A 59 -10.93 -6.60 6.74
CA ASP A 59 -11.77 -5.39 6.67
C ASP A 59 -10.98 -4.20 7.24
N TRP A 60 -10.79 -3.15 6.42
CA TRP A 60 -10.09 -1.95 6.86
C TRP A 60 -10.80 -1.17 7.95
N VAL A 61 -12.11 -1.32 8.10
CA VAL A 61 -12.89 -0.61 9.11
C VAL A 61 -12.72 -1.23 10.49
N THR A 62 -12.81 -2.55 10.58
CA THR A 62 -12.69 -3.27 11.85
C THR A 62 -11.23 -3.58 12.20
N GLY A 63 -10.35 -3.61 11.20
CA GLY A 63 -8.96 -4.05 11.34
C GLY A 63 -8.80 -5.58 11.45
N GLU A 64 -9.90 -6.34 11.31
CA GLU A 64 -9.87 -7.79 11.36
C GLU A 64 -9.12 -8.37 10.15
N LYS A 65 -8.42 -9.48 10.38
CA LYS A 65 -7.70 -10.22 9.36
C LYS A 65 -7.81 -11.72 9.63
N TYR A 66 -8.01 -12.48 8.55
CA TYR A 66 -8.17 -13.93 8.60
C TYR A 66 -7.36 -14.58 7.48
N THR A 67 -6.72 -15.69 7.79
CA THR A 67 -5.93 -16.45 6.82
C THR A 67 -6.75 -17.64 6.32
N TYR A 68 -6.90 -17.74 5.01
CA TYR A 68 -7.48 -18.89 4.33
C TYR A 68 -6.37 -19.70 3.66
N ILE A 69 -6.30 -20.99 3.96
CA ILE A 69 -5.38 -21.94 3.34
C ILE A 69 -6.19 -22.95 2.54
N ASP A 70 -5.98 -22.97 1.24
CA ASP A 70 -6.60 -23.94 0.33
C ASP A 70 -5.81 -25.25 0.39
N ASN A 71 -6.26 -26.16 1.27
CA ASN A 71 -5.61 -27.46 1.49
C ASN A 71 -5.83 -28.47 0.34
N GLU A 72 -6.76 -28.20 -0.57
CA GLU A 72 -7.01 -29.08 -1.73
C GLU A 72 -6.17 -28.69 -2.93
N LYS A 73 -5.69 -27.45 -2.97
CA LYS A 73 -4.66 -27.07 -3.92
C LYS A 73 -3.35 -27.69 -3.45
N PRO A 74 -2.69 -28.57 -4.24
CA PRO A 74 -1.37 -29.06 -3.88
C PRO A 74 -0.47 -27.85 -3.65
N LYS A 75 0.26 -27.85 -2.52
CA LYS A 75 1.10 -26.71 -2.13
C LYS A 75 2.07 -26.34 -3.25
N TYR A 76 2.55 -27.36 -3.97
CA TYR A 76 3.39 -27.25 -5.16
C TYR A 76 3.17 -28.47 -6.06
N GLU A 77 2.90 -28.28 -7.35
CA GLU A 77 3.28 -29.29 -8.35
C GLU A 77 4.78 -29.12 -8.65
N LEU A 78 5.51 -30.18 -9.05
CA LEU A 78 6.97 -30.10 -9.29
C LEU A 78 7.35 -29.02 -10.33
N GLN A 79 6.44 -28.70 -11.25
CA GLN A 79 6.61 -27.65 -12.26
C GLN A 79 6.42 -26.22 -11.69
N ASP A 80 5.63 -26.06 -10.62
CA ASP A 80 5.30 -24.76 -10.00
C ASP A 80 6.47 -24.12 -9.27
N PHE A 81 7.43 -24.91 -8.76
CA PHE A 81 8.55 -24.38 -7.98
C PHE A 81 9.41 -23.39 -8.77
N SER A 82 9.63 -23.66 -10.06
CA SER A 82 10.47 -22.81 -10.89
C SER A 82 9.80 -21.48 -11.22
N GLU A 83 8.49 -21.49 -11.46
CA GLU A 83 7.70 -20.30 -11.76
C GLU A 83 7.43 -19.47 -10.52
N LEU A 84 7.06 -20.10 -9.40
CA LEU A 84 6.88 -19.41 -8.12
C LEU A 84 8.19 -18.78 -7.64
N LYS A 85 9.33 -19.46 -7.79
CA LYS A 85 10.63 -18.89 -7.50
C LYS A 85 10.92 -17.67 -8.36
N LYS A 86 10.70 -17.75 -9.68
CA LYS A 86 10.86 -16.61 -10.59
C LYS A 86 9.96 -15.44 -10.21
N GLN A 87 8.69 -15.69 -9.88
CA GLN A 87 7.76 -14.63 -9.47
C GLN A 87 8.20 -13.95 -8.17
N ARG A 88 8.64 -14.72 -7.17
CA ARG A 88 9.19 -14.17 -5.92
C ARG A 88 10.45 -13.33 -6.16
N GLU A 89 11.38 -13.82 -6.97
CA GLU A 89 12.59 -13.07 -7.32
C GLU A 89 12.27 -11.76 -8.05
N VAL A 90 11.25 -11.73 -8.92
CA VAL A 90 10.80 -10.51 -9.59
C VAL A 90 10.21 -9.51 -8.59
N ILE A 91 9.39 -9.98 -7.65
CA ILE A 91 8.81 -9.13 -6.60
C ILE A 91 9.91 -8.56 -5.70
N GLU A 92 10.85 -9.38 -5.25
CA GLU A 92 11.98 -8.94 -4.41
C GLU A 92 12.83 -7.89 -5.13
N LYS A 93 13.18 -8.13 -6.40
CA LYS A 93 13.93 -7.17 -7.21
C LYS A 93 13.19 -5.84 -7.34
N ARG A 94 11.88 -5.88 -7.62
CA ARG A 94 11.05 -4.68 -7.70
C ARG A 94 11.03 -3.92 -6.37
N GLN A 95 10.88 -4.61 -5.24
CA GLN A 95 10.90 -3.96 -3.92
C GLN A 95 12.24 -3.29 -3.64
N ILE A 96 13.35 -3.95 -3.95
CA ILE A 96 14.70 -3.39 -3.79
C ILE A 96 14.87 -2.15 -4.68
N GLU A 97 14.42 -2.22 -5.93
CA GLU A 97 14.46 -1.08 -6.86
C GLU A 97 13.59 0.08 -6.39
N GLU A 98 12.37 -0.17 -5.92
CA GLU A 98 11.49 0.86 -5.38
C GLU A 98 12.11 1.54 -4.14
N ILE A 99 12.71 0.77 -3.24
CA ILE A 99 13.43 1.32 -2.08
C ILE A 99 14.61 2.17 -2.53
N LYS A 100 15.40 1.69 -3.50
CA LYS A 100 16.55 2.42 -4.05
C LYS A 100 16.10 3.73 -4.71
N GLN A 101 15.08 3.70 -5.55
CA GLN A 101 14.53 4.89 -6.21
C GLN A 101 14.01 5.91 -5.20
N LYS A 102 13.29 5.46 -4.16
CA LYS A 102 12.82 6.34 -3.08
C LYS A 102 13.99 6.96 -2.31
N LYS A 103 15.05 6.20 -2.02
CA LYS A 103 16.25 6.70 -1.34
C LYS A 103 17.00 7.71 -2.19
N ASP A 104 17.17 7.43 -3.48
CA ASP A 104 17.85 8.32 -4.42
C ASP A 104 17.07 9.64 -4.59
N LEU A 105 15.74 9.55 -4.71
CA LEU A 105 14.87 10.72 -4.78
C LEU A 105 14.90 11.54 -3.48
N ALA A 106 14.81 10.88 -2.32
CA ALA A 106 14.90 11.56 -1.03
C ALA A 106 16.23 12.29 -0.86
N THR A 107 17.33 11.68 -1.30
CA THR A 107 18.66 12.31 -1.30
C THR A 107 18.67 13.55 -2.18
N LYS A 108 18.21 13.44 -3.44
CA LYS A 108 18.14 14.58 -4.37
C LYS A 108 17.27 15.72 -3.84
N LEU A 109 16.11 15.42 -3.25
CA LEU A 109 15.22 16.41 -2.67
C LEU A 109 15.84 17.08 -1.44
N THR A 110 16.57 16.30 -0.63
CA THR A 110 17.30 16.84 0.53
C THR A 110 18.40 17.80 0.09
N ASP A 111 19.18 17.43 -0.93
CA ASP A 111 20.25 18.27 -1.45
C ASP A 111 19.70 19.52 -2.13
N PHE A 112 18.62 19.38 -2.90
CA PHE A 112 17.90 20.51 -3.48
C PHE A 112 17.39 21.46 -2.39
N TYR A 113 16.74 20.95 -1.34
CA TYR A 113 16.27 21.77 -0.24
C TYR A 113 17.41 22.50 0.48
N LYS A 114 18.56 21.83 0.70
CA LYS A 114 19.74 22.42 1.33
C LYS A 114 20.41 23.50 0.48
N SER A 115 20.30 23.41 -0.85
CA SER A 115 20.88 24.41 -1.76
C SER A 115 20.04 25.68 -1.90
N LEU A 116 18.79 25.66 -1.44
CA LEU A 116 17.92 26.84 -1.46
C LEU A 116 18.42 27.92 -0.49
N PRO A 117 18.22 29.21 -0.82
CA PRO A 117 18.47 30.29 0.10
C PRO A 117 17.51 30.26 1.30
N LEU A 118 17.94 30.85 2.41
CA LEU A 118 17.06 31.13 3.55
C LEU A 118 15.93 32.06 3.11
N ALA A 119 14.72 31.83 3.64
CA ALA A 119 13.64 32.78 3.45
C ALA A 119 13.96 34.11 4.14
N ASN A 120 13.47 35.22 3.57
CA ASN A 120 13.57 36.55 4.17
C ASN A 120 12.45 36.73 5.19
N GLU A 121 12.75 37.37 6.33
CA GLU A 121 11.77 37.76 7.35
C GLU A 121 10.64 38.63 6.79
N ASN A 122 10.95 39.45 5.78
CA ASN A 122 9.99 40.34 5.12
C ASN A 122 9.17 39.65 4.02
N HIS A 123 9.18 38.32 3.93
CA HIS A 123 8.39 37.61 2.93
C HIS A 123 6.88 37.93 3.08
N PRO A 124 6.14 38.27 2.00
CA PRO A 124 4.76 38.76 2.09
C PRO A 124 3.82 37.86 2.90
N TYR A 125 3.98 36.54 2.77
CA TYR A 125 3.20 35.58 3.54
C TYR A 125 3.50 35.63 5.05
N LEU A 126 4.77 35.71 5.44
CA LEU A 126 5.17 35.75 6.86
C LEU A 126 4.66 37.03 7.52
N VAL A 127 4.84 38.18 6.85
CA VAL A 127 4.35 39.48 7.31
C VAL A 127 2.83 39.47 7.45
N LYS A 128 2.10 38.99 6.41
CA LYS A 128 0.63 38.91 6.44
C LYS A 128 0.10 38.01 7.56
N LYS A 129 0.85 36.97 7.92
CA LYS A 129 0.48 36.03 8.99
C LYS A 129 1.02 36.40 10.37
N GLY A 130 1.89 37.42 10.46
CA GLY A 130 2.57 37.78 11.71
C GLY A 130 3.44 36.65 12.26
N ILE A 131 4.01 35.82 11.38
CA ILE A 131 4.83 34.66 11.76
C ILE A 131 6.31 35.03 11.58
N ASN A 132 7.11 34.78 12.61
CA ASN A 132 8.56 34.94 12.52
C ASN A 132 9.16 33.87 11.59
N ASN A 133 10.19 34.26 10.85
CA ASN A 133 10.91 33.33 10.00
C ASN A 133 11.62 32.25 10.84
N HIS A 134 11.71 31.03 10.31
CA HIS A 134 12.37 29.90 10.98
C HIS A 134 13.68 29.56 10.27
N PRO A 135 14.75 29.12 10.98
CA PRO A 135 16.04 28.76 10.35
C PRO A 135 15.97 27.63 9.32
N LEU A 136 14.89 26.84 9.33
CA LEU A 136 14.62 25.79 8.36
C LEU A 136 13.67 26.23 7.23
N THR A 137 13.21 27.47 7.21
CA THR A 137 12.39 27.95 6.09
C THR A 137 13.32 28.37 4.95
N ARG A 138 13.06 27.82 3.76
CA ARG A 138 13.82 28.10 2.53
C ARG A 138 12.94 28.82 1.52
N LEU A 139 13.55 29.51 0.56
CA LEU A 139 12.85 30.23 -0.51
C LEU A 139 13.14 29.58 -1.86
N TYR A 140 12.09 29.31 -2.63
CA TYR A 140 12.19 28.85 -4.01
C TYR A 140 11.11 29.50 -4.86
N ASN A 141 11.50 30.31 -5.86
CA ASN A 141 10.57 31.03 -6.76
C ASN A 141 9.44 31.76 -6.00
N ASP A 142 9.80 32.56 -4.99
CA ASP A 142 8.86 33.28 -4.12
C ASP A 142 7.88 32.40 -3.33
N VAL A 143 8.18 31.11 -3.19
CA VAL A 143 7.45 30.16 -2.36
C VAL A 143 8.30 29.76 -1.15
N LEU A 144 7.68 29.78 0.03
CA LEU A 144 8.28 29.28 1.26
C LEU A 144 8.25 27.75 1.27
N ILE A 145 9.42 27.14 1.36
CA ILE A 145 9.59 25.69 1.51
C ILE A 145 9.90 25.40 2.97
N ILE A 146 9.05 24.60 3.61
CA ILE A 146 9.17 24.20 5.01
C ILE A 146 9.30 22.67 5.05
N PRO A 147 10.38 22.13 5.64
CA PRO A 147 10.51 20.68 5.77
C PRO A 147 9.47 20.16 6.77
N CYS A 148 8.74 19.12 6.38
CA CYS A 148 7.85 18.41 7.29
C CYS A 148 8.70 17.43 8.10
N LEU A 149 9.10 17.82 9.31
CA LEU A 149 9.83 16.94 10.22
C LEU A 149 8.82 16.02 10.91
N VAL A 150 8.96 14.71 10.71
CA VAL A 150 8.28 13.71 11.55
C VAL A 150 9.18 13.54 12.78
N LEU A 151 8.67 13.93 13.95
CA LEU A 151 9.30 13.70 15.25
C LEU A 151 9.23 12.22 15.65
#